data_AF-H6Q617-F1
#
_entry.id   AF-H6Q617-F1
#
_cell.length_a   1.000
_cell.length_b   1.000
_cell.length_c   1.000
_cell.angle_alpha   90.00
_cell.angle_beta   90.00
_cell.angle_gamma   90.00
#
_symmetry.space_group_name_H-M   'P 1'
#
loop_
_entity.id
_entity.type
_entity.pdbx_description
1 polymer ?
#
loop_
_entity_poly.entity_id
_entity_poly.type
_entity_poly.pdbx_seq_one_letter_code
_entity_poly.pdbx_strand_id
1 'polypeptide(L)'
;MERTLRTVLLRRDTTPYFNHYKTLTPMSPFRPRAKHEVCKAEAGVWKRAVAIAIPVSLVAGISVALALGPSGLLLAMFVVAYVLALMLHIMPGLALWGIAELYAVRDGVKVFKLKNSEECETNAYTVRILKRVVVWGSNITEGLIRHEIRHTKHWYRDVVILAVFPALIIVLIHIPVAAPALLPMHILVAWITKIEERDADLYGRRNAEEFIKTHGVWERPESRLRRLLRWLFSTHPPRWVRASERYYDKGVSLWRLFAEDLRR
;
A
#
# COMPACT_ATOMS: atom_id res chain seq x y z
N MET A 1 -9.88 15.11 71.83
CA MET A 1 -9.59 14.18 70.71
C MET A 1 -8.80 14.96 69.69
N GLU A 2 -7.48 14.96 69.85
CA GLU A 2 -6.57 14.14 69.03
C GLU A 2 -6.47 14.70 67.60
N ARG A 3 -5.34 15.38 67.28
CA ARG A 3 -4.19 14.78 66.55
C ARG A 3 -4.57 14.58 65.07
N THR A 4 -3.89 15.07 64.03
CA THR A 4 -2.47 15.33 63.74
C THR A 4 -2.48 15.86 62.29
N LEU A 5 -1.89 17.02 61.98
CA LEU A 5 -0.64 17.17 61.20
C LEU A 5 -0.50 16.33 59.91
N ARG A 6 0.01 17.02 58.87
CA ARG A 6 0.80 16.60 57.68
C ARG A 6 0.13 17.04 56.38
N THR A 7 0.54 18.14 55.74
CA THR A 7 1.81 18.32 55.00
C THR A 7 2.08 17.16 54.04
N VAL A 8 2.21 17.45 52.74
CA VAL A 8 3.37 17.09 51.88
C VAL A 8 2.99 17.33 50.41
N LEU A 9 3.68 18.32 49.83
CA LEU A 9 3.98 18.50 48.41
C LEU A 9 4.57 17.21 47.79
N LEU A 10 4.47 17.06 46.47
CA LEU A 10 5.47 16.51 45.51
C LEU A 10 4.72 15.83 44.36
N ARG A 11 4.82 16.36 43.13
CA ARG A 11 5.73 15.88 42.06
C ARG A 11 5.69 14.37 41.84
N ARG A 12 5.45 13.96 40.59
CA ARG A 12 6.21 12.94 39.81
C ARG A 12 5.44 12.59 38.52
N ASP A 13 6.04 12.87 37.36
CA ASP A 13 6.86 11.94 36.53
C ASP A 13 5.94 11.08 35.64
N THR A 14 5.86 11.35 34.33
CA THR A 14 6.70 10.79 33.25
C THR A 14 6.66 9.27 33.12
N THR A 15 6.28 8.82 31.92
CA THR A 15 6.50 7.50 31.26
C THR A 15 5.48 6.38 31.53
N PRO A 16 5.45 5.29 30.73
CA PRO A 16 4.77 5.20 29.45
C PRO A 16 3.75 4.04 29.41
N TYR A 17 2.72 4.15 28.55
CA TYR A 17 1.79 3.05 28.27
C TYR A 17 2.46 1.97 27.40
N PHE A 18 3.24 1.09 28.02
CA PHE A 18 3.58 -0.23 27.49
C PHE A 18 3.45 -1.22 28.64
N ASN A 19 2.33 -1.94 28.67
CA ASN A 19 2.24 -3.31 29.20
C ASN A 19 0.78 -3.76 29.14
N HIS A 20 0.43 -4.56 28.12
CA HIS A 20 -0.50 -5.68 28.25
C HIS A 20 -0.52 -6.50 26.95
N TYR A 21 0.41 -7.45 26.84
CA TYR A 21 0.18 -8.67 26.06
C TYR A 21 0.50 -9.86 26.96
N LYS A 22 -0.55 -10.44 27.55
CA LYS A 22 -0.51 -11.73 28.23
C LYS A 22 -0.55 -12.84 27.18
N THR A 23 0.51 -13.66 27.19
CA THR A 23 0.51 -15.12 26.98
C THR A 23 -0.37 -15.71 25.88
N LEU A 24 0.24 -16.06 24.75
CA LEU A 24 -0.21 -17.16 23.89
C LEU A 24 0.89 -18.23 23.83
N THR A 25 0.45 -19.47 23.97
CA THR A 25 1.19 -20.74 24.06
C THR A 25 2.19 -20.96 22.92
N PRO A 26 3.37 -21.57 23.16
CA PRO A 26 4.30 -21.90 22.08
C PRO A 26 3.76 -23.06 21.24
N MET A 27 3.54 -22.82 19.94
CA MET A 27 3.38 -23.91 18.97
C MET A 27 4.74 -24.51 18.62
N SER A 28 4.74 -25.83 18.51
CA SER A 28 5.80 -26.75 18.09
C SER A 28 6.81 -26.21 17.06
N PRO A 29 8.12 -26.57 17.17
CA PRO A 29 9.15 -26.07 16.28
C PRO A 29 9.01 -26.69 14.88
N PHE A 30 8.51 -25.89 13.94
CA PHE A 30 8.63 -26.17 12.51
C PHE A 30 10.10 -25.99 12.11
N ARG A 31 10.74 -27.06 11.62
CA ARG A 31 12.15 -27.04 11.19
C ARG A 31 12.34 -26.06 10.02
N PRO A 32 13.32 -25.14 10.06
CA PRO A 32 13.48 -24.14 9.02
C PRO A 32 14.20 -24.75 7.82
N ARG A 33 13.45 -25.12 6.77
CA ARG A 33 14.00 -25.09 5.41
C ARG A 33 13.69 -23.72 4.81
N ALA A 34 14.77 -23.02 4.46
CA ALA A 34 14.84 -21.83 3.64
C ALA A 34 14.44 -20.47 4.25
N LYS A 35 15.31 -19.94 5.12
CA LYS A 35 15.29 -18.52 5.57
C LYS A 35 15.33 -17.50 4.41
N HIS A 36 15.92 -17.86 3.27
CA HIS A 36 15.94 -17.02 2.05
C HIS A 36 14.69 -17.12 1.18
N GLU A 37 13.79 -18.08 1.41
CA GLU A 37 12.56 -18.20 0.62
C GLU A 37 11.48 -17.25 1.08
N VAL A 38 11.44 -16.88 2.37
CA VAL A 38 10.44 -15.96 2.94
C VAL A 38 10.57 -14.56 2.34
N CYS A 39 11.79 -14.03 2.18
CA CYS A 39 11.97 -12.71 1.54
C CYS A 39 11.77 -12.75 0.01
N LYS A 40 11.80 -13.94 -0.63
CA LYS A 40 11.45 -14.15 -2.05
C LYS A 40 9.98 -14.49 -2.29
N ALA A 41 9.19 -14.61 -1.21
CA ALA A 41 7.79 -15.00 -1.27
C ALA A 41 6.96 -14.05 -2.14
N GLU A 42 7.28 -12.75 -2.16
CA GLU A 42 6.57 -11.76 -2.98
C GLU A 42 6.62 -12.12 -4.48
N ALA A 43 7.81 -12.42 -5.01
CA ALA A 43 7.96 -12.79 -6.42
C ALA A 43 7.27 -14.13 -6.75
N GLY A 44 7.28 -15.09 -5.82
CA GLY A 44 6.58 -16.37 -5.96
C GLY A 44 5.05 -16.23 -5.91
N VAL A 45 4.55 -15.31 -5.08
CA VAL A 45 3.13 -14.98 -4.94
C VAL A 45 2.61 -14.35 -6.22
N TRP A 46 3.32 -13.40 -6.82
CA TRP A 46 2.92 -12.80 -8.09
C TRP A 46 2.86 -13.82 -9.23
N LYS A 47 3.84 -14.73 -9.32
CA LYS A 47 3.80 -15.82 -10.32
C LYS A 47 2.57 -16.72 -10.17
N ARG A 48 2.23 -17.10 -8.93
CA ARG A 48 1.03 -17.91 -8.64
C ARG A 48 -0.27 -17.14 -8.90
N ALA A 49 -0.32 -15.87 -8.51
CA ALA A 49 -1.48 -15.00 -8.77
C ALA A 49 -1.75 -14.89 -10.27
N VAL A 50 -0.71 -14.62 -11.08
CA VAL A 50 -0.82 -14.54 -12.55
C VAL A 50 -1.26 -15.88 -13.14
N ALA A 51 -0.67 -16.99 -12.69
CA ALA A 51 -0.99 -18.33 -13.17
C ALA A 51 -2.45 -18.75 -12.89
N ILE A 52 -3.06 -18.26 -11.81
CA ILE A 52 -4.48 -18.48 -11.49
C ILE A 52 -5.38 -17.47 -12.21
N ALA A 53 -4.96 -16.21 -12.28
CA ALA A 53 -5.76 -15.12 -12.82
C ALA A 53 -6.07 -15.31 -14.30
N ILE A 54 -5.08 -15.73 -15.10
CA ILE A 54 -5.25 -15.87 -16.56
C ILE A 54 -6.31 -16.94 -16.91
N PRO A 55 -6.25 -18.18 -16.42
CA PRO A 55 -7.27 -19.20 -16.70
C PRO A 55 -8.68 -18.79 -16.23
N VAL A 56 -8.82 -18.25 -15.02
CA VAL A 56 -10.13 -17.84 -14.48
C VAL A 56 -10.74 -16.73 -15.33
N SER A 57 -9.93 -15.75 -15.73
CA SER A 57 -10.37 -14.65 -16.59
C SER A 57 -10.81 -15.15 -17.97
N LEU A 58 -10.05 -16.08 -18.57
CA LEU A 58 -10.38 -16.69 -19.86
C LEU A 58 -11.70 -17.48 -19.82
N VAL A 59 -11.91 -18.31 -18.79
CA VAL A 59 -13.15 -19.06 -18.62
C VAL A 59 -14.34 -18.11 -18.49
N ALA A 60 -14.22 -17.07 -17.65
CA ALA A 60 -15.27 -16.08 -17.49
C ALA A 60 -15.60 -15.35 -18.81
N GLY A 61 -14.58 -15.00 -19.60
CA GLY A 61 -14.75 -14.40 -20.92
C GLY A 61 -15.47 -15.32 -21.90
N ILE A 62 -15.02 -16.57 -22.01
CA ILE A 62 -15.63 -17.55 -22.93
C ILE A 62 -17.10 -17.77 -22.59
N SER A 63 -17.46 -17.92 -21.32
CA SER A 63 -18.86 -18.08 -20.89
C SER A 63 -19.73 -16.90 -21.29
N VAL A 64 -19.23 -15.67 -21.18
CA VAL A 64 -19.95 -14.45 -21.58
C VAL A 64 -20.07 -14.33 -23.10
N ALA A 65 -19.01 -14.66 -23.84
CA ALA A 65 -19.01 -14.62 -25.31
C ALA A 65 -20.02 -15.62 -25.90
N LEU A 66 -20.08 -16.83 -25.34
CA LEU A 66 -21.03 -17.87 -25.75
C LEU A 66 -22.48 -17.50 -25.43
N ALA A 67 -22.73 -16.73 -24.37
CA ALA A 67 -24.08 -16.37 -23.95
C ALA A 67 -24.72 -15.22 -24.77
N LEU A 68 -23.92 -14.37 -25.42
CA LEU A 68 -24.40 -13.08 -25.97
C LEU A 68 -24.07 -12.84 -27.45
N GLY A 69 -23.54 -13.85 -28.16
CA GLY A 69 -23.25 -13.74 -29.59
C GLY A 69 -22.19 -12.66 -29.91
N PRO A 70 -22.24 -11.99 -31.09
CA PRO A 70 -21.22 -11.02 -31.51
C PRO A 70 -21.04 -9.83 -30.56
N SER A 71 -22.12 -9.35 -29.95
CA SER A 71 -22.08 -8.30 -28.91
C SER A 71 -21.49 -8.79 -27.58
N GLY A 72 -21.48 -10.12 -27.38
CA GLY A 72 -20.89 -10.79 -26.23
C GLY A 72 -19.37 -10.72 -26.17
N LEU A 73 -18.69 -10.53 -27.30
CA LEU A 73 -17.23 -10.47 -27.33
C LEU A 73 -16.70 -9.26 -26.55
N LEU A 74 -17.34 -8.10 -26.69
CA LEU A 74 -17.01 -6.87 -25.96
C LEU A 74 -17.17 -7.05 -24.45
N LEU A 75 -18.31 -7.61 -24.03
CA LEU A 75 -18.58 -7.86 -22.61
C LEU A 75 -17.67 -8.94 -22.05
N ALA A 76 -17.37 -9.98 -22.82
CA ALA A 76 -16.42 -11.02 -22.45
C ALA A 76 -15.03 -10.44 -22.19
N MET A 77 -14.57 -9.55 -23.07
CA MET A 77 -13.28 -8.87 -22.92
C MET A 77 -13.27 -7.92 -21.72
N PHE A 78 -14.37 -7.21 -21.46
CA PHE A 78 -14.53 -6.44 -20.21
C PHE A 78 -14.36 -7.32 -18.98
N VAL A 79 -15.09 -8.44 -18.94
CA VAL A 79 -15.11 -9.36 -17.81
C VAL A 79 -13.73 -9.99 -17.60
N VAL A 80 -13.04 -10.40 -18.67
CA VAL A 80 -11.66 -10.89 -18.62
C VAL A 80 -10.74 -9.83 -18.01
N ALA A 81 -10.77 -8.60 -18.54
CA ALA A 81 -9.92 -7.51 -18.07
C ALA A 81 -10.21 -7.13 -16.61
N TYR A 82 -11.49 -7.11 -16.23
CA TYR A 82 -11.94 -6.82 -14.87
C TYR A 82 -11.49 -7.90 -13.89
N VAL A 83 -11.70 -9.18 -14.21
CA VAL A 83 -11.27 -10.31 -13.37
C VAL A 83 -9.75 -10.32 -13.24
N LEU A 84 -9.02 -10.07 -14.33
CA LEU A 84 -7.56 -9.99 -14.29
C LEU A 84 -7.09 -8.84 -13.37
N ALA A 85 -7.67 -7.65 -13.51
CA ALA A 85 -7.36 -6.50 -12.65
C ALA A 85 -7.66 -6.79 -11.17
N LEU A 86 -8.82 -7.40 -10.89
CA LEU A 86 -9.23 -7.81 -9.54
C LEU A 86 -8.24 -8.82 -8.94
N MET A 87 -7.89 -9.84 -9.72
CA MET A 87 -6.96 -10.89 -9.26
C MET A 87 -5.57 -10.31 -9.01
N LEU A 88 -5.02 -9.50 -9.91
CA LEU A 88 -3.71 -8.89 -9.73
C LEU A 88 -3.67 -7.91 -8.56
N HIS A 89 -4.78 -7.24 -8.25
CA HIS A 89 -4.85 -6.26 -7.16
C HIS A 89 -5.09 -6.90 -5.78
N ILE A 90 -5.84 -8.00 -5.71
CA ILE A 90 -6.27 -8.61 -4.43
C ILE A 90 -5.47 -9.86 -4.08
N MET A 91 -5.18 -10.74 -5.05
CA MET A 91 -4.58 -12.04 -4.79
C MET A 91 -3.21 -11.98 -4.11
N PRO A 92 -2.29 -11.05 -4.43
CA PRO A 92 -1.03 -10.97 -3.73
C PRO A 92 -1.21 -10.78 -2.23
N GLY A 93 -2.09 -9.86 -1.85
CA GLY A 93 -2.40 -9.61 -0.45
C GLY A 93 -3.14 -10.76 0.24
N LEU A 94 -4.02 -11.47 -0.46
CA LEU A 94 -4.66 -12.69 0.07
C LEU A 94 -3.66 -13.82 0.29
N ALA A 95 -2.73 -14.02 -0.64
CA ALA A 95 -1.70 -15.04 -0.52
C ALA A 95 -0.75 -14.74 0.64
N LEU A 96 -0.31 -13.48 0.78
CA LEU A 96 0.48 -13.03 1.93
C LEU A 96 -0.29 -13.21 3.23
N TRP A 97 -1.57 -12.86 3.26
CA TRP A 97 -2.43 -13.05 4.43
C TRP A 97 -2.55 -14.53 4.83
N GLY A 98 -2.66 -15.45 3.86
CA GLY A 98 -2.78 -16.88 4.12
C GLY A 98 -1.57 -17.52 4.83
N ILE A 99 -0.41 -16.85 4.82
CA ILE A 99 0.82 -17.30 5.49
C ILE A 99 1.23 -16.38 6.65
N ALA A 100 0.45 -15.34 6.93
CA ALA A 100 0.71 -14.39 8.00
C ALA A 100 -0.08 -14.75 9.27
N GLU A 101 0.41 -14.32 10.42
CA GLU A 101 -0.30 -14.47 11.70
C GLU A 101 -0.86 -13.13 12.18
N LEU A 102 -1.98 -13.16 12.90
CA LEU A 102 -2.58 -11.95 13.43
C LEU A 102 -1.61 -11.31 14.42
N TYR A 103 -1.24 -10.07 14.15
CA TYR A 103 -0.30 -9.30 14.94
C TYR A 103 -1.03 -8.28 15.84
N ALA A 104 -2.00 -7.55 15.28
CA ALA A 104 -2.77 -6.55 16.02
C ALA A 104 -4.14 -6.28 15.38
N VAL A 105 -5.02 -5.62 16.14
CA VAL A 105 -6.24 -5.00 15.63
C VAL A 105 -6.23 -3.52 16.05
N ARG A 106 -6.35 -2.62 15.08
CA ARG A 106 -6.27 -1.16 15.26
C ARG A 106 -7.28 -0.48 14.36
N ASP A 107 -8.08 0.46 14.88
CA ASP A 107 -9.13 1.16 14.12
C ASP A 107 -10.08 0.22 13.32
N GLY A 108 -10.34 -0.97 13.83
CA GLY A 108 -11.13 -2.01 13.14
C GLY A 108 -10.41 -2.70 11.98
N VAL A 109 -9.13 -2.42 11.75
CA VAL A 109 -8.24 -3.05 10.75
C VAL A 109 -7.43 -4.16 11.42
N LYS A 110 -7.40 -5.33 10.77
CA LYS A 110 -6.55 -6.46 11.23
C LYS A 110 -5.16 -6.35 10.59
N VAL A 111 -4.14 -6.29 11.43
CA VAL A 111 -2.73 -6.25 11.02
C VAL A 111 -2.13 -7.64 11.24
N PHE A 112 -1.51 -8.19 10.20
CA PHE A 112 -0.88 -9.51 10.21
C PHE A 112 0.62 -9.37 9.99
N LYS A 113 1.44 -10.21 10.61
CA LYS A 113 2.89 -10.26 10.41
C LYS A 113 3.28 -11.54 9.70
N LEU A 114 4.14 -11.46 8.68
CA LEU A 114 4.73 -12.66 8.06
C LEU A 114 5.70 -13.33 9.05
N LYS A 115 5.50 -14.63 9.28
CA LYS A 115 6.38 -15.44 10.14
C LYS A 115 7.80 -15.48 9.58
N ASN A 116 8.80 -15.49 10.47
CA ASN A 116 10.23 -15.60 10.12
C ASN A 116 10.73 -14.53 9.13
N SER A 117 10.13 -13.33 9.13
CA SER A 117 10.49 -12.25 8.20
C SER A 117 11.44 -11.21 8.80
N GLU A 118 11.99 -11.45 9.99
CA GLU A 118 12.78 -10.47 10.75
C GLU A 118 14.09 -10.08 10.05
N GLU A 119 14.64 -10.97 9.23
CA GLU A 119 15.83 -10.69 8.42
C GLU A 119 15.52 -9.94 7.11
N CYS A 120 14.23 -9.75 6.75
CA CYS A 120 13.84 -9.04 5.52
C CYS A 120 13.80 -7.52 5.72
N GLU A 121 13.91 -6.77 4.61
CA GLU A 121 13.59 -5.35 4.59
C GLU A 121 12.15 -5.11 5.05
N THR A 122 11.96 -4.04 5.83
CA THR A 122 10.64 -3.71 6.36
C THR A 122 9.73 -3.23 5.26
N ASN A 123 8.60 -3.90 5.09
CA ASN A 123 7.64 -3.58 4.05
C ASN A 123 6.24 -4.05 4.48
N ALA A 124 5.23 -3.61 3.75
CA ALA A 124 3.85 -3.87 4.06
C ALA A 124 2.98 -3.93 2.81
N TYR A 125 1.84 -4.59 2.94
CA TYR A 125 0.83 -4.70 1.91
C TYR A 125 -0.54 -4.48 2.52
N THR A 126 -1.29 -3.53 1.97
CA THR A 126 -2.66 -3.25 2.40
C THR A 126 -3.67 -3.90 1.45
N VAL A 127 -4.48 -4.82 1.99
CA VAL A 127 -5.67 -5.37 1.33
C VAL A 127 -6.87 -4.51 1.71
N ARG A 128 -7.05 -3.40 0.99
CA ARG A 128 -8.01 -2.33 1.30
C ARG A 128 -9.44 -2.83 1.48
N ILE A 129 -9.95 -3.59 0.50
CA ILE A 129 -11.34 -4.10 0.47
C ILE A 129 -11.67 -4.93 1.72
N LEU A 130 -10.68 -5.63 2.28
CA LEU A 130 -10.88 -6.48 3.46
C LEU A 130 -10.50 -5.79 4.78
N LYS A 131 -10.04 -4.53 4.73
CA LYS A 131 -9.48 -3.80 5.87
C LYS A 131 -8.41 -4.61 6.60
N ARG A 132 -7.43 -5.09 5.83
CA ARG A 132 -6.30 -5.87 6.34
C ARG A 132 -4.98 -5.30 5.89
N VAL A 133 -4.01 -5.40 6.77
CA VAL A 133 -2.62 -5.03 6.49
C VAL A 133 -1.76 -6.24 6.78
N VAL A 134 -0.84 -6.57 5.88
CA VAL A 134 0.21 -7.57 6.12
C VAL A 134 1.54 -6.84 6.18
N VAL A 135 2.30 -7.00 7.25
CA VAL A 135 3.62 -6.40 7.46
C VAL A 135 4.70 -7.48 7.56
N TRP A 136 5.92 -7.13 7.21
CA TRP A 136 7.09 -8.00 7.36
C TRP A 136 8.37 -7.19 7.56
N GLY A 137 9.42 -7.85 8.04
CA GLY A 137 10.70 -7.22 8.38
C GLY A 137 10.95 -7.08 9.89
N SER A 138 12.16 -6.63 10.22
CA SER A 138 12.62 -6.42 11.61
C SER A 138 12.12 -5.12 12.25
N ASN A 139 11.95 -4.05 11.47
CA ASN A 139 11.75 -2.68 11.99
C ASN A 139 10.32 -2.18 11.76
N ILE A 140 9.32 -2.97 12.14
CA ILE A 140 7.90 -2.59 12.02
C ILE A 140 7.58 -1.52 13.07
N THR A 141 7.45 -0.26 12.63
CA THR A 141 7.11 0.87 13.51
C THR A 141 5.60 1.10 13.59
N GLU A 142 5.13 1.72 14.68
CA GLU A 142 3.73 2.17 14.80
C GLU A 142 3.36 3.16 13.67
N GLY A 143 4.30 4.01 13.24
CA GLY A 143 4.12 4.91 12.11
C GLY A 143 3.85 4.19 10.80
N LEU A 144 4.57 3.08 10.52
CA LEU A 144 4.30 2.21 9.37
C LEU A 144 2.89 1.63 9.44
N ILE A 145 2.53 1.03 10.59
CA ILE A 145 1.21 0.40 10.77
C ILE A 145 0.10 1.42 10.54
N ARG A 146 0.23 2.64 11.09
CA ARG A 146 -0.74 3.71 10.87
C ARG A 146 -0.82 4.14 9.41
N HIS A 147 0.32 4.31 8.74
CA HIS A 147 0.37 4.61 7.31
C HIS A 147 -0.45 3.58 6.50
N GLU A 148 -0.23 2.29 6.73
CA GLU A 148 -0.96 1.21 6.06
C GLU A 148 -2.44 1.15 6.44
N ILE A 149 -2.79 1.38 7.70
CA ILE A 149 -4.18 1.50 8.14
C ILE A 149 -4.87 2.64 7.39
N ARG A 150 -4.18 3.76 7.14
CA ARG A 150 -4.77 4.88 6.39
C ARG A 150 -5.11 4.49 4.96
N HIS A 151 -4.26 3.68 4.31
CA HIS A 151 -4.55 3.13 2.98
C HIS A 151 -5.85 2.35 2.91
N THR A 152 -6.30 1.70 4.00
CA THR A 152 -7.60 1.00 4.03
C THR A 152 -8.80 1.93 3.92
N LYS A 153 -8.63 3.23 4.15
CA LYS A 153 -9.69 4.24 4.06
C LYS A 153 -9.76 4.89 2.65
N HIS A 154 -8.79 4.59 1.78
CA HIS A 154 -8.68 5.15 0.43
C HIS A 154 -9.32 4.22 -0.63
N TRP A 155 -10.65 4.12 -0.61
CA TRP A 155 -11.39 3.25 -1.54
C TRP A 155 -11.41 3.79 -2.99
N TYR A 156 -11.14 5.07 -3.19
CA TYR A 156 -11.22 5.75 -4.50
C TYR A 156 -10.28 5.12 -5.53
N ARG A 157 -9.04 4.79 -5.14
CA ARG A 157 -8.10 4.08 -6.02
C ARG A 157 -8.61 2.71 -6.46
N ASP A 158 -9.27 1.96 -5.60
CA ASP A 158 -9.82 0.65 -5.96
C ASP A 158 -10.93 0.80 -7.01
N VAL A 159 -11.79 1.82 -6.87
CA VAL A 159 -12.80 2.14 -7.88
C VAL A 159 -12.17 2.55 -9.21
N VAL A 160 -11.13 3.38 -9.18
CA VAL A 160 -10.42 3.78 -10.39
C VAL A 160 -9.77 2.58 -11.09
N ILE A 161 -9.09 1.70 -10.35
CA ILE A 161 -8.44 0.50 -10.93
C ILE A 161 -9.49 -0.48 -11.47
N LEU A 162 -10.58 -0.72 -10.74
CA LEU A 162 -11.57 -1.74 -11.09
C LEU A 162 -12.58 -1.27 -12.15
N ALA A 163 -12.95 0.01 -12.18
CA ALA A 163 -13.93 0.51 -13.14
C ALA A 163 -13.28 1.12 -14.39
N VAL A 164 -12.26 1.96 -14.22
CA VAL A 164 -11.71 2.77 -15.31
C VAL A 164 -10.76 1.96 -16.18
N PHE A 165 -9.93 1.09 -15.58
CA PHE A 165 -8.92 0.34 -16.32
C PHE A 165 -9.53 -0.67 -17.31
N PRO A 166 -10.54 -1.48 -16.93
CA PRO A 166 -11.18 -2.40 -17.87
C PRO A 166 -11.97 -1.69 -18.97
N ALA A 167 -12.65 -0.57 -18.65
CA ALA A 167 -13.33 0.25 -19.65
C ALA A 167 -12.34 0.83 -20.68
N LEU A 168 -11.16 1.25 -20.23
CA LEU A 168 -10.13 1.81 -21.08
C LEU A 168 -9.52 0.77 -22.03
N ILE A 169 -9.32 -0.48 -21.57
CA ILE A 169 -8.88 -1.59 -22.41
C ILE A 169 -9.85 -1.82 -23.57
N ILE A 170 -11.16 -1.74 -23.32
CA ILE A 170 -12.17 -1.88 -24.38
C ILE A 170 -12.04 -0.77 -25.42
N VAL A 171 -11.93 0.48 -24.95
CA VAL A 171 -11.80 1.64 -25.82
C VAL A 171 -10.56 1.51 -26.71
N LEU A 172 -9.43 1.07 -26.16
CA LEU A 172 -8.19 0.89 -26.93
C LEU A 172 -8.30 -0.16 -28.04
N ILE A 173 -9.00 -1.25 -27.76
CA ILE A 173 -9.13 -2.36 -28.71
C ILE A 173 -10.00 -1.94 -29.91
N HIS A 174 -10.98 -1.06 -29.68
CA HIS A 174 -11.93 -0.62 -30.71
C HIS A 174 -11.53 0.70 -31.36
N ILE A 175 -10.75 1.51 -30.64
CA ILE A 175 -10.30 2.84 -31.06
C ILE A 175 -8.79 2.92 -30.76
N PRO A 176 -7.92 2.32 -31.60
CA PRO A 176 -6.47 2.35 -31.38
C PRO A 176 -5.91 3.79 -31.33
N VAL A 177 -6.55 4.73 -32.02
CA VAL A 177 -6.23 6.17 -31.96
C VAL A 177 -6.50 6.81 -30.60
N ALA A 178 -7.20 6.12 -29.69
CA ALA A 178 -7.37 6.55 -28.31
C ALA A 178 -6.16 6.21 -27.41
N ALA A 179 -5.15 5.49 -27.92
CA ALA A 179 -3.93 5.17 -27.16
C ALA A 179 -3.22 6.40 -26.53
N PRO A 180 -3.14 7.58 -27.17
CA PRO A 180 -2.59 8.78 -26.54
C PRO A 180 -3.38 9.22 -25.28
N ALA A 181 -4.67 8.90 -25.17
CA ALA A 181 -5.49 9.23 -23.99
C ALA A 181 -5.10 8.41 -22.74
N LEU A 182 -4.33 7.33 -22.90
CA LEU A 182 -3.79 6.55 -21.78
C LEU A 182 -2.81 7.36 -20.94
N LEU A 183 -2.03 8.24 -21.57
CA LEU A 183 -0.99 8.98 -20.87
C LEU A 183 -1.59 9.98 -19.85
N PRO A 184 -2.55 10.85 -20.21
CA PRO A 184 -3.26 11.68 -19.23
C PRO A 184 -3.91 10.87 -18.11
N MET A 185 -4.51 9.72 -18.44
CA MET A 185 -5.15 8.85 -17.44
C MET A 185 -4.13 8.23 -16.48
N HIS A 186 -3.00 7.73 -17.00
CA HIS A 186 -1.91 7.23 -16.18
C HIS A 186 -1.40 8.31 -15.22
N ILE A 187 -1.18 9.53 -15.73
CA ILE A 187 -0.76 10.68 -14.92
C ILE A 187 -1.80 10.99 -13.84
N LEU A 188 -3.10 10.96 -14.18
CA LEU A 188 -4.18 11.20 -13.23
C LEU A 188 -4.20 10.14 -12.11
N VAL A 189 -4.12 8.85 -12.45
CA VAL A 189 -4.07 7.74 -11.48
C VAL A 189 -2.83 7.86 -10.60
N ALA A 190 -1.67 8.13 -11.20
CA ALA A 190 -0.43 8.36 -10.49
C ALA A 190 -0.52 9.58 -9.56
N TRP A 191 -1.28 10.61 -9.92
CA TRP A 191 -1.48 11.79 -9.09
C TRP A 191 -2.41 11.52 -7.89
N ILE A 192 -3.53 10.82 -8.12
CA ILE A 192 -4.43 10.37 -7.05
C ILE A 192 -3.66 9.51 -6.05
N THR A 193 -2.86 8.55 -6.53
CA THR A 193 -2.04 7.69 -5.67
C THR A 193 -1.07 8.52 -4.83
N LYS A 194 -0.46 9.57 -5.37
CA LYS A 194 0.42 10.45 -4.59
C LYS A 194 -0.30 11.24 -3.50
N ILE A 195 -1.56 11.63 -3.73
CA ILE A 195 -2.39 12.29 -2.72
C ILE A 195 -2.68 11.30 -1.57
N GLU A 196 -3.05 10.06 -1.90
CA GLU A 196 -3.30 8.98 -0.94
C GLU A 196 -2.03 8.67 -0.12
N GLU A 197 -0.89 8.47 -0.79
CA GLU A 197 0.41 8.25 -0.14
C GLU A 197 0.77 9.36 0.84
N ARG A 198 0.53 10.62 0.46
CA ARG A 198 0.80 11.76 1.34
C ARG A 198 -0.13 11.80 2.55
N ASP A 199 -1.40 11.52 2.35
CA ASP A 199 -2.37 11.45 3.45
C ASP A 199 -2.05 10.29 4.40
N ALA A 200 -1.60 9.14 3.86
CA ALA A 200 -1.10 8.02 4.64
C ALA A 200 0.18 8.36 5.43
N ASP A 201 1.14 9.03 4.79
CA ASP A 201 2.36 9.55 5.42
C ASP A 201 2.05 10.52 6.57
N LEU A 202 1.13 11.47 6.36
CA LEU A 202 0.68 12.42 7.39
C LEU A 202 -0.03 11.72 8.55
N TYR A 203 -0.80 10.67 8.28
CA TYR A 203 -1.48 9.87 9.32
C TYR A 203 -0.49 9.00 10.11
N GLY A 204 0.50 8.42 9.43
CA GLY A 204 1.61 7.68 10.04
C GLY A 204 2.61 8.55 10.79
N ARG A 205 2.49 9.88 10.68
CA ARG A 205 3.30 10.92 11.31
C ARG A 205 4.81 10.72 11.19
N ARG A 206 5.27 10.27 10.02
CA ARG A 206 6.69 10.35 9.67
C ARG A 206 7.00 11.81 9.37
N ASN A 207 8.04 12.38 9.94
CA ASN A 207 8.61 13.65 9.48
C ASN A 207 9.81 13.32 8.56
N ALA A 208 10.59 14.32 8.14
CA ALA A 208 11.75 14.04 7.28
C ALA A 208 12.73 13.08 7.94
N GLU A 209 13.05 13.29 9.22
CA GLU A 209 14.02 12.49 9.95
C GLU A 209 13.60 11.01 10.06
N GLU A 210 12.35 10.72 10.43
CA GLU A 210 11.86 9.34 10.53
C GLU A 210 11.76 8.68 9.16
N PHE A 211 11.34 9.42 8.13
CA PHE A 211 11.29 8.91 6.76
C PHE A 211 12.68 8.48 6.30
N ILE A 212 13.69 9.32 6.53
CA ILE A 212 15.09 9.07 6.17
C ILE A 212 15.63 7.85 6.90
N LYS A 213 15.38 7.72 8.21
CA LYS A 213 15.78 6.56 9.00
C LYS A 213 15.21 5.25 8.47
N THR A 214 14.00 5.30 7.90
CA THR A 214 13.28 4.08 7.48
C THR A 214 13.49 3.73 5.99
N HIS A 215 13.61 4.71 5.08
CA HIS A 215 13.62 4.45 3.62
C HIS A 215 14.85 4.99 2.89
N GLY A 216 15.73 5.70 3.61
CA GLY A 216 16.88 6.40 3.04
C GLY A 216 16.52 7.63 2.19
N VAL A 217 17.53 8.45 1.88
CA VAL A 217 17.41 9.58 0.97
C VAL A 217 17.86 9.15 -0.42
N TRP A 218 17.07 9.49 -1.43
CA TRP A 218 17.56 9.50 -2.81
C TRP A 218 17.98 10.91 -3.17
N GLU A 219 19.11 11.03 -3.84
CA GLU A 219 19.59 12.31 -4.32
C GLU A 219 18.59 12.95 -5.30
N ARG A 220 18.37 14.25 -5.15
CA ARG A 220 17.49 15.02 -6.04
C ARG A 220 18.16 15.13 -7.40
N PRO A 221 17.55 14.65 -8.50
CA PRO A 221 18.13 14.78 -9.83
C PRO A 221 18.33 16.24 -10.22
N GLU A 222 19.49 16.60 -10.78
CA GLU A 222 19.77 17.96 -11.27
C GLU A 222 18.91 18.35 -12.47
N SER A 223 18.59 17.38 -13.34
CA SER A 223 17.76 17.61 -14.53
C SER A 223 16.28 17.81 -14.17
N ARG A 224 15.73 18.96 -14.57
CA ARG A 224 14.30 19.28 -14.44
C ARG A 224 13.41 18.25 -15.15
N LEU A 225 13.84 17.75 -16.30
CA LEU A 225 13.10 16.72 -17.04
C LEU A 225 13.02 15.41 -16.22
N ARG A 226 14.13 14.97 -15.61
CA ARG A 226 14.11 13.76 -14.75
C ARG A 226 13.20 13.94 -13.55
N ARG A 227 13.17 15.14 -12.94
CA ARG A 227 12.23 15.46 -11.85
C ARG A 227 10.77 15.40 -12.33
N LEU A 228 10.47 16.00 -13.48
CA LEU A 228 9.14 15.95 -14.09
C LEU A 228 8.69 14.51 -14.35
N LEU A 229 9.54 13.70 -15.00
CA LEU A 229 9.22 12.30 -15.30
C LEU A 229 8.97 11.49 -14.02
N ARG A 230 9.74 11.73 -12.95
CA ARG A 230 9.52 11.10 -11.64
C ARG A 230 8.16 11.47 -11.05
N TRP A 231 7.75 12.73 -11.16
CA TRP A 231 6.43 13.18 -10.73
C TRP A 231 5.27 12.64 -11.57
N LEU A 232 5.46 12.47 -12.89
CA LEU A 232 4.41 12.01 -13.78
C LEU A 232 4.22 10.48 -13.73
N PHE A 233 5.32 9.72 -13.66
CA PHE A 233 5.28 8.26 -13.86
C PHE A 233 5.47 7.43 -12.59
N SER A 234 5.84 8.03 -11.45
CA SER A 234 5.90 7.31 -10.17
C SER A 234 4.53 7.26 -9.52
N THR A 235 4.19 6.16 -8.84
CA THR A 235 2.99 6.07 -7.99
C THR A 235 3.16 6.79 -6.64
N HIS A 236 4.38 7.12 -6.26
CA HIS A 236 4.69 7.80 -5.00
C HIS A 236 5.24 9.21 -5.26
N PRO A 237 5.10 10.15 -4.30
CA PRO A 237 5.84 11.39 -4.35
C PRO A 237 7.35 11.09 -4.35
N PRO A 238 8.19 11.90 -5.03
CA PRO A 238 9.62 11.63 -5.08
C PRO A 238 10.24 11.55 -3.68
N ARG A 239 11.16 10.61 -3.48
CA ARG A 239 11.74 10.36 -2.14
C ARG A 239 12.44 11.60 -1.55
N TRP A 240 13.14 12.40 -2.36
CA TRP A 240 13.75 13.67 -1.89
C TRP A 240 12.71 14.71 -1.44
N VAL A 241 11.49 14.66 -1.99
CA VAL A 241 10.38 15.51 -1.54
C VAL A 241 9.82 14.95 -0.23
N ARG A 242 9.59 13.63 -0.14
CA ARG A 242 9.12 12.95 1.09
C ARG A 242 10.11 13.07 2.25
N ALA A 243 11.39 13.24 1.96
CA ALA A 243 12.45 13.48 2.93
C ALA A 243 12.57 14.97 3.34
N SER A 244 11.60 15.83 3.01
CA SER A 244 11.59 17.24 3.41
C SER A 244 10.48 17.52 4.43
N GLU A 245 10.76 18.36 5.43
CA GLU A 245 9.74 18.76 6.43
C GLU A 245 8.53 19.44 5.77
N ARG A 246 8.77 20.16 4.67
CA ARG A 246 7.72 20.85 3.91
C ARG A 246 6.69 19.89 3.31
N TYR A 247 7.05 18.63 3.05
CA TYR A 247 6.10 17.63 2.58
C TYR A 247 5.04 17.29 3.64
N TYR A 248 5.41 17.36 4.92
CA TYR A 248 4.54 17.04 6.05
C TYR A 248 3.75 18.23 6.59
N ASP A 249 3.92 19.42 5.99
CA ASP A 249 3.10 20.60 6.28
C ASP A 249 1.71 20.49 5.61
N LYS A 250 0.66 20.37 6.43
CA LYS A 250 -0.74 20.29 5.98
C LYS A 250 -1.21 21.55 5.24
N GLY A 251 -0.59 22.71 5.48
CA GLY A 251 -0.88 23.96 4.77
C GLY A 251 -0.29 24.03 3.36
N VAL A 252 0.62 23.11 3.00
CA VAL A 252 1.22 23.03 1.67
C VAL A 252 0.50 21.96 0.86
N SER A 253 0.07 22.25 -0.36
CA SER A 253 -0.55 21.26 -1.25
C SER A 253 0.50 20.44 -2.02
N LEU A 254 0.14 19.23 -2.46
CA LEU A 254 1.04 18.40 -3.28
C LEU A 254 1.37 19.08 -4.62
N TRP A 255 0.42 19.81 -5.21
CA TRP A 255 0.64 20.63 -6.40
C TRP A 255 1.68 21.72 -6.18
N ARG A 256 1.65 22.36 -5.00
CA ARG A 256 2.64 23.36 -4.63
C ARG A 256 4.03 22.75 -4.51
N LEU A 257 4.15 21.56 -3.88
CA LEU A 257 5.42 20.82 -3.80
C LEU A 257 5.97 20.45 -5.18
N PHE A 258 5.10 19.97 -6.08
CA PHE A 258 5.45 19.69 -7.47
C PHE A 258 5.98 20.93 -8.20
N ALA A 259 5.26 22.05 -8.12
CA ALA A 259 5.67 23.29 -8.77
C ALA A 259 7.00 23.84 -8.23
N GLU A 260 7.19 23.80 -6.90
CA GLU A 260 8.43 24.24 -6.26
C GLU A 260 9.62 23.35 -6.65
N ASP A 261 9.45 22.02 -6.70
CA ASP A 261 10.51 21.09 -7.09
C ASP A 261 10.91 21.22 -8.57
N LEU A 262 9.99 21.63 -9.45
CA LEU A 262 10.30 21.88 -10.86
C LEU A 262 10.90 23.26 -11.15
N ARG A 263 10.80 24.21 -10.22
CA ARG A 263 11.34 25.58 -10.37
C ARG A 263 12.78 25.72 -9.87
N ARG A 264 13.11 25.02 -8.78
CA ARG A 264 14.48 24.87 -8.27
C ARG A 264 15.29 23.90 -9.13
#